data_AF-A0A534L1S9-F1
#
_entry.id   AF-A0A534L1S9-F1
#
_cell.length_a   1.000
_cell.length_b   1.000
_cell.length_c   1.000
_cell.angle_alpha   90.00
_cell.angle_beta   90.00
_cell.angle_gamma   90.00
#
_symmetry.space_group_name_H-M   'P 1'
#
loop_
_entity.id
_entity.type
_entity.pdbx_description
1 polymer ?
#
loop_
_entity_poly.entity_id
_entity_poly.type
_entity_poly.pdbx_seq_one_letter_code
_entity_poly.pdbx_strand_id
1 'polypeptide(L)'
;MSVPTLDDRARALLEPWAPPIDARLRCLRALADAGLTTFVGFAPAYPPTGGWSPNQIADVFAEAGVKKMFTRSLDARWGVAEAMAKRLDGSDLAADLARIGDLETIAPFVSRLAEECRTRGIDFRNAFEFRMADSNQGFGLPPKAFGSR
;
A
#
# COMPACT_ATOMS: atom_id res chain seq x y z
N MET A 1 12.57 0.39 -0.64
CA MET A 1 12.15 -0.73 -1.51
C MET A 1 10.63 -0.84 -1.48
N SER A 2 9.96 -1.21 -2.58
CA SER A 2 8.50 -1.43 -2.58
C SER A 2 8.15 -2.86 -2.18
N VAL A 3 7.27 -3.02 -1.18
CA VAL A 3 6.74 -4.30 -0.69
C VAL A 3 5.26 -4.06 -0.34
N PRO A 4 4.33 -4.08 -1.31
CA PRO A 4 2.93 -3.71 -1.07
C PRO A 4 2.10 -4.78 -0.37
N THR A 5 2.63 -6.00 -0.28
CA THR A 5 2.03 -7.17 0.38
C THR A 5 3.12 -8.12 0.85
N LEU A 6 2.81 -8.98 1.83
CA LEU A 6 3.61 -10.16 2.17
C LEU A 6 3.07 -11.45 1.54
N ASP A 7 1.92 -11.40 0.87
CA ASP A 7 1.42 -12.53 0.08
C ASP A 7 2.10 -12.55 -1.29
N ASP A 8 3.06 -13.47 -1.46
CA ASP A 8 3.80 -13.61 -2.70
C ASP A 8 2.93 -14.07 -3.88
N ARG A 9 1.78 -14.73 -3.63
CA ARG A 9 0.79 -15.08 -4.68
C ARG A 9 0.12 -13.83 -5.21
N ALA A 10 -0.30 -12.93 -4.33
CA ALA A 10 -0.88 -11.64 -4.72
C ALA A 10 0.13 -10.79 -5.52
N ARG A 11 1.39 -10.75 -5.06
CA ARG A 11 2.50 -10.13 -5.80
C ARG A 11 2.72 -10.79 -7.17
N ALA A 12 2.61 -12.12 -7.29
CA ALA A 12 2.77 -12.83 -8.57
C ALA A 12 1.74 -12.42 -9.61
N LEU A 13 0.50 -12.21 -9.18
CA LEU A 13 -0.59 -11.85 -10.07
C LEU A 13 -0.42 -10.43 -10.62
N LEU A 14 -0.09 -9.47 -9.75
CA LEU A 14 -0.10 -8.04 -10.09
C LEU A 14 1.28 -7.49 -10.47
N GLU A 15 2.36 -8.11 -9.99
CA GLU A 15 3.76 -7.73 -10.23
C GLU A 15 4.61 -8.94 -10.68
N PRO A 16 4.24 -9.65 -11.77
CA PRO A 16 4.87 -10.92 -12.15
C PRO A 16 6.38 -10.83 -12.43
N TRP A 17 6.85 -9.65 -12.82
CA TRP A 17 8.26 -9.40 -13.14
C TRP A 17 9.08 -8.87 -11.97
N ALA A 18 8.42 -8.53 -10.88
CA ALA A 18 9.11 -8.02 -9.70
C ALA A 18 9.65 -9.19 -8.87
N PRO A 19 10.79 -9.02 -8.16
CA PRO A 19 11.35 -10.08 -7.34
C PRO A 19 10.34 -10.63 -6.32
N PRO A 20 10.40 -11.93 -5.98
CA PRO A 20 9.59 -12.51 -4.91
C PRO A 20 9.75 -11.75 -3.59
N ILE A 21 8.72 -11.74 -2.75
CA ILE A 21 8.71 -11.03 -1.47
C ILE A 21 9.91 -11.42 -0.61
N ASP A 22 10.23 -12.72 -0.49
CA ASP A 22 11.38 -13.18 0.30
C ASP A 22 12.72 -12.62 -0.18
N ALA A 23 12.88 -12.44 -1.50
CA ALA A 23 14.10 -11.84 -2.05
C ALA A 23 14.21 -10.35 -1.66
N ARG A 24 13.07 -9.63 -1.64
CA ARG A 24 12.99 -8.25 -1.18
C ARG A 24 13.32 -8.13 0.31
N LEU A 25 12.79 -9.02 1.14
CA LEU A 25 13.07 -9.06 2.59
C LEU A 25 14.53 -9.39 2.89
N ARG A 26 15.13 -10.38 2.19
CA ARG A 26 16.57 -10.67 2.32
C ARG A 26 17.44 -9.48 1.93
N CYS A 27 17.06 -8.75 0.89
CA CYS A 27 17.77 -7.53 0.50
C CYS A 27 17.67 -6.45 1.58
N LEU A 28 16.48 -6.22 2.15
CA LEU A 28 16.31 -5.30 3.29
C LEU A 28 17.18 -5.69 4.48
N ARG A 29 17.19 -6.98 4.84
CA ARG A 29 18.06 -7.51 5.90
C ARG A 29 19.53 -7.21 5.62
N ALA A 30 20.02 -7.57 4.44
CA ALA A 30 21.43 -7.39 4.08
C ALA A 30 21.86 -5.91 4.14
N LEU A 31 20.97 -4.99 3.73
CA LEU A 31 21.22 -3.56 3.83
C LEU A 31 21.25 -3.10 5.31
N ALA A 32 20.33 -3.59 6.14
CA ALA A 32 20.29 -3.28 7.56
C ALA A 32 21.53 -3.81 8.30
N ASP A 33 21.95 -5.05 8.01
CA ASP A 33 23.14 -5.68 8.58
C ASP A 33 24.43 -4.94 8.19
N ALA A 34 24.43 -4.28 7.01
CA ALA A 34 25.49 -3.38 6.58
C ALA A 34 25.45 -1.98 7.24
N GLY A 35 24.53 -1.75 8.19
CA GLY A 35 24.39 -0.50 8.93
C GLY A 35 23.58 0.59 8.20
N LEU A 36 22.92 0.27 7.09
CA LEU A 36 22.10 1.24 6.35
C LEU A 36 20.71 1.39 6.99
N THR A 37 20.20 2.62 7.05
CA THR A 37 18.79 2.86 7.41
C THR A 37 17.89 2.42 6.28
N THR A 38 17.13 1.36 6.50
CA THR A 38 16.26 0.78 5.46
C THR A 38 14.84 1.35 5.51
N PHE A 39 14.23 1.39 4.33
CA PHE A 39 12.91 1.99 4.09
C PHE A 39 12.05 1.12 3.18
N VAL A 40 10.78 0.98 3.53
CA VAL A 40 9.78 0.23 2.76
C VAL A 40 8.61 1.11 2.32
N GLY A 41 8.26 1.02 1.05
CA GLY A 41 6.96 1.46 0.55
C GLY A 41 5.98 0.30 0.59
N PHE A 42 5.02 0.36 1.51
CA PHE A 42 3.87 -0.53 1.57
C PHE A 42 2.74 0.10 0.74
N ALA A 43 2.99 0.25 -0.57
CA ALA A 43 2.32 1.24 -1.42
C ALA A 43 2.10 0.77 -2.89
N PRO A 44 0.85 0.72 -3.39
CA PRO A 44 -0.37 0.76 -2.59
C PRO A 44 -0.39 -0.42 -1.61
N ALA A 45 -0.93 -0.23 -0.42
CA ALA A 45 -1.16 -1.35 0.48
C ALA A 45 -2.18 -2.30 -0.19
N TYR A 46 -1.83 -3.58 -0.31
CA TYR A 46 -2.81 -4.57 -0.76
C TYR A 46 -3.72 -4.94 0.43
N PRO A 47 -5.01 -5.23 0.19
CA PRO A 47 -5.87 -5.86 1.18
C PRO A 47 -5.22 -7.14 1.73
N PRO A 48 -5.38 -7.43 3.04
CA PRO A 48 -4.77 -8.59 3.66
C PRO A 48 -5.31 -9.87 3.02
N THR A 49 -4.43 -10.55 2.30
CA THR A 49 -4.63 -11.88 1.70
C THR A 49 -3.72 -12.88 2.40
N GLY A 50 -3.95 -14.18 2.23
CA GLY A 50 -3.10 -15.21 2.82
C GLY A 50 -3.07 -15.27 4.36
N GLY A 51 -4.03 -14.62 5.04
CA GLY A 51 -4.15 -14.63 6.50
C GLY A 51 -3.19 -13.68 7.23
N TRP A 52 -2.50 -12.78 6.53
CA TRP A 52 -1.59 -11.82 7.14
C TRP A 52 -2.31 -10.78 7.99
N SER A 53 -1.98 -10.72 9.28
CA SER A 53 -2.42 -9.65 10.19
C SER A 53 -1.44 -8.47 10.21
N PRO A 54 -1.89 -7.27 10.62
CA PRO A 54 -1.01 -6.12 10.81
C PRO A 54 0.17 -6.39 11.75
N ASN A 55 -0.06 -7.13 12.84
CA ASN A 55 0.98 -7.49 13.81
C ASN A 55 2.08 -8.34 13.15
N GLN A 56 1.69 -9.41 12.44
CA GLN A 56 2.64 -10.29 11.75
C GLN A 56 3.43 -9.54 10.67
N ILE A 57 2.78 -8.63 9.93
CA ILE A 57 3.45 -7.82 8.92
C ILE A 57 4.49 -6.90 9.58
N ALA A 58 4.13 -6.24 10.68
CA ALA A 58 5.04 -5.40 11.42
C ALA A 58 6.23 -6.19 11.99
N ASP A 59 5.99 -7.40 12.51
CA ASP A 59 7.04 -8.33 12.96
C ASP A 59 8.02 -8.63 11.83
N VAL A 60 7.53 -9.06 10.66
CA VAL A 60 8.40 -9.40 9.51
C VAL A 60 9.27 -8.22 9.07
N PHE A 61 8.72 -7.01 9.00
CA PHE A 61 9.50 -5.83 8.61
C PHE A 61 10.48 -5.38 9.70
N ALA A 62 10.08 -5.45 10.97
CA ALA A 62 10.94 -5.11 12.09
C ALA A 62 12.11 -6.09 12.17
N GLU A 63 11.81 -7.38 12.02
CA GLU A 63 12.79 -8.43 11.89
C GLU A 63 13.73 -8.05 10.77
N ALA A 64 13.29 -7.86 9.52
CA ALA A 64 14.12 -7.48 8.36
C ALA A 64 14.94 -6.16 8.52
N GLY A 65 14.84 -5.46 9.65
CA GLY A 65 15.64 -4.31 10.00
C GLY A 65 15.09 -3.00 9.46
N VAL A 66 13.85 -2.98 9.00
CA VAL A 66 13.17 -1.77 8.50
C VAL A 66 13.07 -0.73 9.60
N LYS A 67 13.39 0.52 9.28
CA LYS A 67 13.27 1.66 10.22
C LYS A 67 12.21 2.67 9.81
N LYS A 68 11.84 2.68 8.53
CA LYS A 68 10.88 3.64 7.98
C LYS A 68 9.94 2.93 7.01
N MET A 69 8.66 3.25 7.10
CA MET A 69 7.63 2.72 6.21
C MET A 69 6.69 3.84 5.78
N PHE A 70 6.16 3.74 4.57
CA PHE A 70 5.07 4.60 4.14
C PHE A 70 4.05 3.84 3.29
N THR A 71 2.85 4.38 3.22
CA THR A 71 1.83 3.95 2.25
C THR A 71 1.24 5.14 1.49
N ARG A 72 0.57 4.86 0.37
CA ARG A 72 -0.24 5.81 -0.42
C ARG A 72 -1.33 5.04 -1.17
N SER A 73 -2.39 5.74 -1.59
CA SER A 73 -3.44 5.16 -2.44
C SER A 73 -2.90 4.74 -3.80
N LEU A 74 -3.59 3.76 -4.39
CA LEU A 74 -3.41 3.40 -5.79
C LEU A 74 -3.66 4.65 -6.66
N ASP A 75 -2.77 4.88 -7.61
CA ASP A 75 -2.97 5.87 -8.67
C ASP A 75 -3.62 5.16 -9.86
N ALA A 76 -4.91 5.39 -10.06
CA ALA A 76 -5.71 4.67 -11.05
C ALA A 76 -5.58 5.21 -12.49
N ARG A 77 -4.69 6.19 -12.75
CA ARG A 77 -4.49 6.75 -14.09
C ARG A 77 -3.97 5.68 -15.06
N TRP A 78 -4.24 5.88 -16.35
CA TRP A 78 -3.70 5.08 -17.46
C TRP A 78 -4.16 3.61 -17.52
N GLY A 79 -5.40 3.33 -17.12
CA GLY A 79 -6.01 2.00 -17.32
C GLY A 79 -5.53 0.94 -16.31
N VAL A 80 -5.04 1.38 -15.15
CA VAL A 80 -4.52 0.47 -14.10
C VAL A 80 -5.60 -0.48 -13.61
N ALA A 81 -6.83 -0.01 -13.42
CA ALA A 81 -7.93 -0.83 -12.94
C ALA A 81 -8.25 -1.97 -13.92
N GLU A 82 -8.32 -1.68 -15.22
CA GLU A 82 -8.59 -2.65 -16.28
C GLU A 82 -7.44 -3.66 -16.42
N ALA A 83 -6.19 -3.20 -16.31
CA ALA A 83 -5.02 -4.07 -16.33
C ALA A 83 -5.00 -5.03 -15.13
N MET A 84 -5.35 -4.52 -13.93
CA MET A 84 -5.49 -5.34 -12.73
C MET A 84 -6.62 -6.36 -12.87
N ALA A 85 -7.81 -5.93 -13.30
CA ALA A 85 -8.95 -6.82 -13.50
C ALA A 85 -8.61 -7.99 -14.43
N LYS A 86 -7.90 -7.74 -15.54
CA LYS A 86 -7.44 -8.78 -16.46
C LYS A 86 -6.47 -9.77 -15.82
N ARG A 87 -5.62 -9.33 -14.89
CA ARG A 87 -4.67 -10.21 -14.17
C ARG A 87 -5.33 -11.03 -13.07
N LEU A 88 -6.43 -10.52 -12.53
CA LEU A 88 -7.19 -11.16 -11.46
C LEU A 88 -8.24 -12.15 -11.98
N ASP A 89 -8.55 -12.13 -13.28
CA ASP A 89 -9.53 -13.04 -13.88
C ASP A 89 -9.21 -14.52 -13.58
N GLY A 90 -10.21 -15.23 -13.05
CA GLY A 90 -10.09 -16.63 -12.62
C GLY A 90 -9.28 -16.89 -11.35
N SER A 91 -8.75 -15.86 -10.67
CA SER A 91 -8.01 -16.01 -9.43
C SER A 91 -8.92 -16.11 -8.20
N ASP A 92 -8.55 -16.97 -7.24
CA ASP A 92 -9.20 -17.04 -5.93
C ASP A 92 -8.96 -15.78 -5.07
N LEU A 93 -7.92 -15.00 -5.40
CA LEU A 93 -7.61 -13.72 -4.75
C LEU A 93 -8.32 -12.52 -5.38
N ALA A 94 -9.10 -12.71 -6.44
CA ALA A 94 -9.67 -11.62 -7.23
C ALA A 94 -10.56 -10.69 -6.40
N ALA A 95 -11.43 -11.25 -5.55
CA ALA A 95 -12.36 -10.48 -4.74
C ALA A 95 -11.66 -9.55 -3.75
N ASP A 96 -10.54 -10.01 -3.17
CA ASP A 96 -9.76 -9.22 -2.22
C ASP A 96 -8.89 -8.19 -2.94
N LEU A 97 -8.16 -8.60 -3.98
CA LEU A 97 -7.24 -7.71 -4.71
C LEU A 97 -7.96 -6.67 -5.57
N ALA A 98 -9.23 -6.89 -5.94
CA ALA A 98 -10.06 -5.87 -6.56
C ALA A 98 -10.33 -4.66 -5.64
N ARG A 99 -10.17 -4.82 -4.31
CA ARG A 99 -10.31 -3.73 -3.32
C ARG A 99 -9.00 -2.93 -3.12
N ILE A 100 -7.94 -3.19 -3.88
CA ILE A 100 -6.75 -2.34 -3.83
C ILE A 100 -7.12 -0.91 -4.19
N GLY A 101 -6.83 0.02 -3.29
CA GLY A 101 -7.17 1.44 -3.46
C GLY A 101 -8.54 1.84 -2.89
N ASP A 102 -9.38 0.88 -2.47
CA ASP A 102 -10.57 1.16 -1.68
C ASP A 102 -10.17 1.60 -0.26
N LEU A 103 -10.41 2.88 0.03
CA LEU A 103 -10.04 3.49 1.30
C LEU A 103 -10.86 2.96 2.48
N GLU A 104 -12.11 2.57 2.27
CA GLU A 104 -12.95 2.03 3.35
C GLU A 104 -12.40 0.68 3.82
N THR A 105 -11.92 -0.14 2.88
CA THR A 105 -11.28 -1.42 3.20
C THR A 105 -9.87 -1.24 3.76
N ILE A 106 -9.02 -0.44 3.12
CA ILE A 106 -7.58 -0.46 3.40
C ILE A 106 -7.16 0.46 4.56
N ALA A 107 -7.89 1.56 4.80
CA ALA A 107 -7.48 2.55 5.80
C ALA A 107 -7.47 1.97 7.23
N PRO A 108 -8.50 1.23 7.70
CA PRO A 108 -8.47 0.63 9.04
C PRO A 108 -7.29 -0.33 9.22
N PHE A 109 -7.01 -1.14 8.21
CA PHE A 109 -5.89 -2.09 8.21
C PHE A 109 -4.54 -1.38 8.29
N VAL A 110 -4.32 -0.36 7.46
CA VAL A 110 -3.09 0.43 7.46
C VAL A 110 -2.91 1.19 8.77
N SER A 111 -3.99 1.75 9.34
CA SER A 111 -3.92 2.44 10.64
C SER A 111 -3.44 1.48 11.73
N ARG A 112 -3.98 0.26 11.76
CA ARG A 112 -3.51 -0.77 12.71
C ARG A 112 -2.06 -1.17 12.44
N LEU A 113 -1.67 -1.37 11.18
CA LEU A 113 -0.28 -1.66 10.83
C LEU A 113 0.67 -0.54 11.27
N ALA A 114 0.26 0.72 11.14
CA ALA A 114 1.06 1.85 11.58
C ALA A 114 1.29 1.86 13.10
N GLU A 115 0.27 1.49 13.89
CA GLU A 115 0.42 1.30 15.35
C GLU A 115 1.44 0.21 15.66
N GLU A 116 1.28 -0.98 15.04
CA GLU A 116 2.16 -2.12 15.26
C GLU A 116 3.61 -1.82 14.85
N CYS A 117 3.82 -1.13 13.72
CA CYS A 117 5.11 -0.64 13.27
C CYS A 117 5.78 0.28 14.30
N ARG A 118 5.03 1.25 14.85
CA ARG A 118 5.57 2.19 15.85
C ARG A 118 6.03 1.50 17.13
N THR A 119 5.30 0.48 17.60
CA THR A 119 5.73 -0.31 18.78
C THR A 119 7.04 -1.07 18.56
N ARG A 120 7.41 -1.32 17.29
CA ARG A 120 8.65 -1.99 16.87
C ARG A 120 9.75 -1.02 16.43
N GLY A 121 9.55 0.29 16.65
CA GLY A 121 10.52 1.32 16.28
C GLY A 121 10.60 1.60 14.78
N ILE A 122 9.54 1.30 14.02
CA ILE A 122 9.40 1.67 12.61
C ILE A 122 8.62 2.99 12.53
N ASP A 123 9.25 4.05 12.02
CA ASP A 123 8.54 5.29 11.67
C ASP A 123 7.59 5.02 10.50
N PHE A 124 6.30 5.29 10.67
CA PHE A 124 5.27 5.00 9.67
C PHE A 124 4.58 6.28 9.21
N ARG A 125 4.61 6.54 7.90
CA ARG A 125 3.93 7.68 7.26
C ARG A 125 2.75 7.22 6.40
N ASN A 126 1.55 7.66 6.78
CA ASN A 126 0.34 7.33 6.05
C ASN A 126 -0.09 8.49 5.14
N ALA A 127 0.06 8.34 3.82
CA ALA A 127 -0.37 9.39 2.90
C ALA A 127 -1.90 9.47 2.70
N PHE A 128 -2.69 8.54 3.24
CA PHE A 128 -4.16 8.66 3.23
C PHE A 128 -4.64 9.87 4.03
N GLU A 129 -3.93 10.22 5.10
CA GLU A 129 -4.28 11.31 6.02
C GLU A 129 -4.29 12.68 5.31
N PHE A 130 -3.46 12.85 4.27
CA PHE A 130 -3.43 14.09 3.48
C PHE A 130 -4.60 14.21 2.49
N ARG A 131 -5.09 13.08 1.96
CA ARG A 131 -6.13 13.09 0.93
C ARG A 131 -7.53 13.29 1.51
N MET A 132 -7.77 12.84 2.75
CA MET A 132 -9.03 13.09 3.48
C MET A 132 -9.16 14.55 3.95
N ALA A 133 -8.03 15.22 4.23
CA ALA A 133 -8.02 16.64 4.59
C ALA A 133 -8.36 17.55 3.40
N ASP A 134 -7.94 17.19 2.19
CA ASP A 134 -8.23 17.96 0.97
C ASP A 134 -9.69 17.81 0.49
N SER A 135 -10.36 16.70 0.81
CA SER A 135 -11.79 16.52 0.49
C SER A 135 -12.74 17.42 1.29
N ASN A 136 -12.26 18.10 2.34
CA ASN A 136 -13.06 19.04 3.13
C ASN A 136 -12.87 20.52 2.69
N GLN A 137 -12.08 20.77 1.63
CA GLN A 137 -12.00 22.07 0.97
C GLN A 137 -12.82 22.00 -0.32
N GLY A 138 -14.07 22.44 -0.23
CA GLY A 138 -15.02 22.42 -1.34
C GLY A 138 -14.45 23.06 -2.59
N PHE A 139 -14.49 22.31 -3.70
CA PHE A 139 -14.36 22.88 -5.04
C PHE A 139 -15.48 23.91 -5.24
N GLY A 140 -15.13 25.19 -5.07
CA GLY A 140 -15.98 26.30 -5.46
C GLY A 140 -16.30 26.21 -6.95
N LEU A 141 -17.57 26.02 -7.27
CA LEU A 141 -18.07 26.17 -8.64
C LEU A 141 -17.81 27.61 -9.11
N PRO A 142 -17.29 27.84 -10.32
CA PRO A 142 -17.19 29.18 -10.86
C PRO A 142 -18.60 29.76 -11.10
N PRO A 143 -18.80 31.08 -10.92
CA PRO A 143 -20.10 31.70 -11.14
C PRO A 143 -20.51 31.56 -12.61
N LYS A 144 -21.74 31.08 -12.84
CA LYS A 144 -22.38 31.09 -14.15
C LYS A 144 -22.50 32.53 -14.62
N ALA A 145 -21.79 32.89 -15.69
CA ALA A 145 -22.04 34.12 -16.42
C ALA A 145 -23.43 34.03 -17.04
N PHE A 146 -24.40 34.74 -16.45
CA PHE A 146 -25.69 34.99 -17.10
C PHE A 146 -25.45 35.98 -18.23
N GLY A 147 -25.60 35.51 -19.47
CA GLY A 147 -25.82 36.38 -20.61
C GLY A 147 -27.18 37.04 -20.50
N SER A 148 -27.22 38.35 -20.62
CA SER A 148 -28.42 39.12 -20.91
C SER A 148 -28.26 39.80 -22.26
N ARG A 149 -29.37 39.76 -23.01
CA ARG A 149 -29.58 40.27 -24.36
C ARG A 149 -29.28 41.75 -24.50
#